data_AF-A0A4R6VUC2-F1
#
_entry.id   AF-A0A4R6VUC2-F1
#
_cell.length_a   1.000
_cell.length_b   1.000
_cell.length_c   1.000
_cell.angle_alpha   90.00
_cell.angle_beta   90.00
_cell.angle_gamma   90.00
#
_symmetry.space_group_name_H-M   'P 1'
#
loop_
_entity.id
_entity.type
_entity.pdbx_description
1 polymer ?
#
loop_
_entity_poly.entity_id
_entity_poly.type
_entity_poly.pdbx_seq_one_letter_code
_entity_poly.pdbx_strand_id
1 'polypeptide(L)'
;MSALDSFAQELRDAVGTIVETDYAIFQGNQNIRLQLRNGKSTPLNVTYFGREDPNNKGAKYHHSQTIQEMLLRSKKDGILQKYHRGMMVAHICSLWEDKYRAIIAKECSKEHKNEIMSDYFFDINKYRQAILHAGGRLDTKTKLLNMIEVGDKVEFTESQMFEIFEAAFDELNRLNEEYYAGQPTQYSLTNQFAG
;
A
#
# COMPACT_ATOMS: atom_id res chain seq x y z
N MET A 1 -7.14 8.72 23.22
CA MET A 1 -6.93 7.97 21.97
C MET A 1 -5.74 7.09 22.24
N SER A 2 -5.94 5.77 22.23
CA SER A 2 -4.86 4.81 22.42
C SER A 2 -3.92 4.83 21.21
N ALA A 3 -2.72 4.26 21.35
CA ALA A 3 -1.83 4.05 20.20
C ALA A 3 -2.50 3.18 19.11
N LEU A 4 -3.33 2.22 19.53
CA LEU A 4 -4.09 1.36 18.63
C LEU A 4 -5.16 2.14 17.84
N ASP A 5 -5.85 3.09 18.48
CA ASP A 5 -6.81 3.98 17.81
C ASP A 5 -6.13 4.86 16.75
N SER A 6 -4.97 5.45 17.09
CA SER A 6 -4.19 6.25 16.17
C SER A 6 -3.67 5.42 15.00
N PHE A 7 -3.25 4.18 15.26
CA PHE A 7 -2.82 3.28 14.21
C PHE A 7 -3.97 2.90 13.27
N ALA A 8 -5.15 2.57 13.82
CA ALA A 8 -6.34 2.30 13.02
C ALA A 8 -6.72 3.49 12.12
N GLN A 9 -6.60 4.72 12.61
CA GLN A 9 -6.84 5.91 11.80
C GLN A 9 -5.84 6.03 10.65
N GLU A 10 -4.54 5.84 10.91
CA GLU A 10 -3.52 5.88 9.84
C GLU A 10 -3.70 4.76 8.81
N LEU A 11 -4.19 3.58 9.21
CA LEU A 11 -4.57 2.54 8.25
C LEU A 11 -5.74 2.96 7.35
N ARG A 12 -6.74 3.68 7.89
CA ARG A 12 -7.84 4.23 7.06
C ARG A 12 -7.31 5.28 6.08
N ASP A 13 -6.44 6.17 6.54
CA ASP A 13 -5.83 7.20 5.70
C ASP A 13 -4.97 6.57 4.59
N ALA A 14 -4.26 5.49 4.91
CA ALA A 14 -3.52 4.67 3.95
C ALA A 14 -4.44 4.03 2.89
N VAL A 15 -5.61 3.53 3.28
CA VAL A 15 -6.60 3.00 2.31
C VAL A 15 -7.09 4.12 1.39
N GLY A 16 -7.47 5.27 1.95
CA GLY A 16 -7.88 6.44 1.17
C GLY A 16 -6.82 6.83 0.13
N THR A 17 -5.56 6.89 0.56
CA THR A 17 -4.41 7.18 -0.32
C THR A 17 -4.29 6.18 -1.47
N ILE A 18 -4.48 4.88 -1.21
CA ILE A 18 -4.44 3.85 -2.25
C ILE A 18 -5.57 4.04 -3.26
N VAL A 19 -6.80 4.21 -2.78
CA VAL A 19 -7.98 4.36 -3.64
C VAL A 19 -7.85 5.61 -4.52
N GLU A 20 -7.48 6.74 -3.93
CA GLU A 20 -7.31 8.01 -4.65
C GLU A 20 -6.20 7.92 -5.70
N THR A 21 -5.06 7.33 -5.34
CA THR A 21 -3.91 7.19 -6.25
C THR A 21 -4.24 6.25 -7.41
N ASP A 22 -4.86 5.11 -7.13
CA ASP A 22 -5.25 4.15 -8.17
C ASP A 22 -6.27 4.76 -9.13
N TYR A 23 -7.24 5.52 -8.60
CA TYR A 23 -8.20 6.26 -9.42
C TYR A 23 -7.54 7.36 -10.25
N ALA A 24 -6.60 8.12 -9.69
CA ALA A 24 -5.85 9.14 -10.41
C ALA A 24 -5.06 8.55 -11.59
N ILE A 25 -4.39 7.41 -11.37
CA ILE A 25 -3.68 6.67 -12.42
C ILE A 25 -4.66 6.24 -13.53
N PHE A 26 -5.83 5.71 -13.14
CA PHE A 26 -6.87 5.31 -14.07
C PHE A 26 -7.39 6.49 -14.91
N GLN A 27 -7.71 7.62 -14.28
CA GLN A 27 -8.17 8.83 -14.99
C GLN A 27 -7.10 9.37 -15.94
N GLY A 28 -5.84 9.38 -15.51
CA GLY A 28 -4.71 9.71 -16.38
C GLY A 28 -4.68 8.84 -17.63
N ASN A 29 -4.83 7.52 -17.47
CA ASN A 29 -4.90 6.57 -18.58
C ASN A 29 -6.07 6.88 -19.55
N GLN A 30 -7.26 7.17 -19.03
CA GLN A 30 -8.43 7.52 -19.86
C GLN A 30 -8.21 8.81 -20.66
N ASN A 31 -7.64 9.83 -20.03
CA ASN A 31 -7.34 11.09 -20.68
C ASN A 31 -6.34 10.92 -21.83
N ILE A 32 -5.29 10.12 -21.63
CA ILE A 32 -4.31 9.80 -22.69
C ILE A 32 -4.99 9.06 -23.85
N ARG A 33 -5.86 8.08 -23.55
CA ARG A 33 -6.62 7.35 -24.59
C ARG A 33 -7.52 8.29 -25.40
N LEU A 34 -8.16 9.26 -24.76
CA LEU A 34 -8.99 10.26 -25.43
C LEU A 34 -8.15 11.12 -26.39
N GLN A 35 -6.94 11.52 -25.99
CA GLN A 35 -6.03 12.26 -26.86
C GLN A 35 -5.62 11.47 -28.10
N LEU A 36 -5.33 10.17 -27.95
CA LEU A 36 -5.04 9.27 -29.08
C LEU A 36 -6.22 9.15 -30.04
N ARG A 37 -7.44 8.97 -29.51
CA ARG A 37 -8.67 8.87 -30.33
C ARG A 37 -8.95 10.15 -31.12
N ASN A 38 -8.65 11.30 -30.53
CA ASN A 38 -8.85 12.60 -31.17
C ASN A 38 -7.71 12.99 -32.12
N GLY A 39 -6.75 12.10 -32.39
CA GLY A 39 -5.60 12.38 -33.27
C GLY A 39 -4.64 13.43 -32.72
N LYS A 40 -4.76 13.81 -31.44
CA LYS A 40 -3.88 14.81 -30.80
C LYS A 40 -2.51 14.23 -30.43
N SER A 41 -2.38 12.90 -30.47
CA SER A 41 -1.15 12.19 -30.16
C SER A 41 -1.10 10.84 -30.86
N THR A 42 0.06 10.18 -30.86
CA THR A 42 0.23 8.83 -31.38
C THR A 42 0.80 7.89 -30.30
N PRO A 43 0.61 6.57 -30.40
CA PRO A 43 1.16 5.63 -29.41
C PRO A 43 2.69 5.69 -29.28
N LEU A 44 3.39 6.10 -30.36
CA LEU A 44 4.85 6.21 -30.43
C LEU A 44 5.37 7.58 -29.95
N ASN A 45 4.48 8.54 -29.70
CA ASN A 45 4.90 9.81 -29.10
C ASN A 45 5.52 9.54 -27.73
N VAL A 46 6.56 10.29 -27.42
CA VAL A 46 7.36 10.12 -26.22
C VAL A 46 6.96 11.16 -25.18
N THR A 47 6.68 10.70 -23.96
CA THR A 47 6.51 11.55 -22.78
C THR A 47 7.83 11.62 -22.03
N TYR A 48 8.29 12.84 -21.76
CA TYR A 48 9.52 13.11 -21.02
C TYR A 48 9.20 13.43 -19.56
N PHE A 49 9.99 12.86 -18.66
CA PHE A 49 9.91 13.05 -17.22
C PHE A 49 11.20 13.72 -16.74
N GLY A 50 11.06 14.80 -15.98
CA GLY A 50 12.17 15.67 -15.65
C GLY A 50 11.88 16.58 -14.46
N ARG A 51 12.76 17.55 -14.24
CA ARG A 51 12.56 18.64 -13.28
C ARG A 51 12.30 19.94 -14.02
N GLU A 52 11.51 20.81 -13.38
CA GLU A 52 11.08 22.14 -13.87
C GLU A 52 10.06 22.08 -15.01
N ASP A 53 9.58 23.25 -15.43
CA ASP A 53 8.70 23.39 -16.58
C ASP A 53 9.45 22.99 -17.86
N PRO A 54 8.90 22.09 -18.69
CA PRO A 54 9.55 21.66 -19.94
C PRO A 54 9.78 22.79 -20.96
N ASN A 55 9.17 23.97 -20.79
CA ASN A 55 9.41 25.15 -21.62
C ASN A 55 10.62 25.99 -21.16
N ASN A 56 11.20 25.68 -19.99
CA ASN A 56 12.38 26.37 -19.50
C ASN A 56 13.67 25.76 -20.07
N LYS A 57 14.65 26.62 -20.42
CA LYS A 57 15.99 26.19 -20.86
C LYS A 57 16.77 25.40 -19.80
N GLY A 58 16.39 25.52 -18.52
CA GLY A 58 16.95 24.78 -17.40
C GLY A 58 16.38 23.38 -17.21
N ALA A 59 15.34 23.01 -17.96
CA ALA A 59 14.66 21.73 -17.81
C ALA A 59 15.64 20.57 -17.99
N LYS A 60 15.64 19.66 -17.01
CA LYS A 60 16.46 18.45 -17.04
C LYS A 60 15.57 17.23 -17.22
N TYR A 61 15.78 16.53 -18.33
CA TYR A 61 15.11 15.25 -18.60
C TYR A 61 15.88 14.11 -17.93
N HIS A 62 15.16 13.25 -17.22
CA HIS A 62 15.73 12.08 -16.53
C HIS A 62 15.31 10.77 -17.17
N HIS A 63 14.09 10.72 -17.71
CA HIS A 63 13.54 9.51 -18.30
C HIS A 63 12.54 9.86 -19.39
N SER A 64 12.37 8.95 -20.33
CA SER A 64 11.38 9.04 -21.38
C SER A 64 10.75 7.67 -21.61
N GLN A 65 9.46 7.64 -21.88
CA GLN A 65 8.75 6.44 -22.31
C GLN A 65 7.71 6.82 -23.36
N THR A 66 7.35 5.88 -24.21
CA THR A 66 6.27 6.06 -25.18
C THR A 66 4.92 6.15 -24.47
N ILE A 67 3.94 6.77 -25.13
CA ILE A 67 2.56 6.78 -24.66
C ILE A 67 2.01 5.36 -24.54
N GLN A 68 2.37 4.47 -25.48
CA GLN A 68 1.96 3.07 -25.42
C GLN A 68 2.48 2.37 -24.15
N GLU A 69 3.76 2.53 -23.81
CA GLU A 69 4.34 1.99 -22.58
C GLU A 69 3.66 2.56 -21.33
N MET A 70 3.45 3.88 -21.30
CA MET A 70 2.75 4.53 -20.20
C MET A 70 1.34 3.96 -20.02
N LEU A 71 0.58 3.76 -21.10
CA LEU A 71 -0.76 3.18 -21.06
C LEU A 71 -0.77 1.72 -20.59
N LEU A 72 0.22 0.93 -20.98
CA LEU A 72 0.38 -0.46 -20.54
C LEU A 72 0.73 -0.54 -19.05
N ARG A 73 1.57 0.38 -18.56
CA ARG A 73 2.03 0.41 -17.17
C ARG A 73 0.97 0.96 -16.20
N SER A 74 0.10 1.85 -16.68
CA SER A 74 -0.98 2.49 -15.90
C SER A 74 -2.37 1.85 -16.09
N LYS A 75 -2.46 0.69 -16.77
CA LYS A 75 -3.72 -0.07 -16.81
C LYS A 75 -4.14 -0.49 -15.40
N LYS A 76 -5.41 -0.87 -15.22
CA LYS A 76 -5.88 -1.49 -13.97
C LYS A 76 -5.02 -2.72 -13.63
N ASP A 77 -4.54 -2.77 -12.39
CA ASP A 77 -3.57 -3.76 -11.89
C ASP A 77 -2.26 -3.80 -12.71
N GLY A 78 -1.93 -2.68 -13.36
CA GLY A 78 -0.67 -2.46 -14.04
C GLY A 78 0.49 -2.26 -13.06
N ILE A 79 1.70 -2.29 -13.59
CA ILE A 79 2.92 -2.26 -12.75
C ILE A 79 3.02 -1.01 -11.87
N LEU A 80 2.45 0.14 -12.28
CA LEU A 80 2.47 1.35 -11.46
C LEU A 80 1.60 1.21 -10.21
N GLN A 81 0.37 0.68 -10.36
CA GLN A 81 -0.52 0.43 -9.22
C GLN A 81 0.04 -0.66 -8.32
N LYS A 82 0.55 -1.77 -8.89
CA LYS A 82 1.19 -2.84 -8.14
C LYS A 82 2.40 -2.37 -7.34
N TYR A 83 3.25 -1.52 -7.92
CA TYR A 83 4.38 -0.93 -7.22
C TYR A 83 3.92 -0.03 -6.06
N HIS A 84 2.93 0.84 -6.30
CA HIS A 84 2.37 1.70 -5.27
C HIS A 84 1.81 0.90 -4.09
N ARG A 85 1.02 -0.14 -4.35
CA ARG A 85 0.49 -1.04 -3.33
C ARG A 85 1.58 -1.79 -2.57
N GLY A 86 2.63 -2.23 -3.25
CA GLY A 86 3.79 -2.84 -2.60
C GLY A 86 4.47 -1.87 -1.62
N MET A 87 4.64 -0.60 -2.02
CA MET A 87 5.16 0.44 -1.12
C MET A 87 4.22 0.71 0.06
N MET A 88 2.90 0.58 -0.13
CA MET A 88 1.94 0.70 0.96
C MET A 88 2.06 -0.42 1.98
N VAL A 89 2.26 -1.68 1.55
CA VAL A 89 2.55 -2.80 2.46
C VAL A 89 3.83 -2.54 3.27
N ALA A 90 4.88 -2.03 2.62
CA ALA A 90 6.10 -1.63 3.33
C ALA A 90 5.84 -0.50 4.34
N HIS A 91 4.98 0.46 4.00
CA HIS A 91 4.58 1.54 4.91
C HIS A 91 3.81 1.03 6.14
N ILE A 92 2.80 0.16 5.94
CA ILE A 92 2.04 -0.48 7.04
C ILE A 92 3.00 -1.19 8.00
N CYS A 93 3.97 -1.95 7.47
CA CYS A 93 4.97 -2.62 8.29
C CYS A 93 5.80 -1.64 9.14
N SER A 94 6.22 -0.52 8.56
CA SER A 94 6.96 0.51 9.29
C SER A 94 6.12 1.25 10.32
N LEU A 95 4.84 1.51 10.04
CA LEU A 95 3.91 2.03 11.05
C LEU A 95 3.84 1.09 12.25
N TRP A 96 3.70 -0.21 12.01
CA TRP A 96 3.72 -1.20 13.08
C TRP A 96 5.06 -1.26 13.82
N GLU A 97 6.16 -1.59 13.15
CA GLU A 97 7.44 -1.92 13.79
C GLU A 97 8.17 -0.73 14.39
N ASP A 98 8.11 0.42 13.70
CA ASP A 98 8.94 1.59 14.00
C ASP A 98 8.18 2.62 14.85
N LYS A 99 6.85 2.68 14.70
CA LYS A 99 6.02 3.70 15.35
C LYS A 99 5.13 3.15 16.47
N TYR A 100 4.31 2.14 16.18
CA TYR A 100 3.19 1.79 17.07
C TYR A 100 3.47 0.64 18.04
N ARG A 101 4.15 -0.44 17.63
CA ARG A 101 4.28 -1.67 18.43
C ARG A 101 4.92 -1.43 19.81
N ALA A 102 5.94 -0.58 19.87
CA ALA A 102 6.60 -0.24 21.13
C ALA A 102 5.72 0.63 22.06
N ILE A 103 4.90 1.51 21.48
CA ILE A 103 3.97 2.35 22.24
C ILE A 103 2.84 1.49 22.80
N ILE A 104 2.26 0.61 21.98
CA ILE A 104 1.23 -0.35 22.38
C ILE A 104 1.74 -1.22 23.53
N ALA A 105 2.95 -1.77 23.42
CA ALA A 105 3.56 -2.56 24.49
C ALA A 105 3.61 -1.78 25.82
N LYS A 106 4.04 -0.51 25.77
CA LYS A 106 4.08 0.36 26.95
C LYS A 106 2.69 0.63 27.53
N GLU A 107 1.70 0.90 26.68
CA GLU A 107 0.30 1.12 27.12
C GLU A 107 -0.28 -0.12 27.82
N CYS A 108 0.08 -1.32 27.35
CA CYS A 108 -0.37 -2.59 27.89
C CYS A 108 0.52 -3.15 29.01
N SER A 109 1.37 -2.32 29.60
CA SER A 109 2.29 -2.69 30.70
C SER A 109 3.21 -3.89 30.36
N LYS A 110 3.65 -3.99 29.10
CA LYS A 110 4.69 -4.93 28.66
C LYS A 110 6.07 -4.27 28.75
N GLU A 111 7.09 -5.07 29.03
CA GLU A 111 8.46 -4.59 29.15
C GLU A 111 9.11 -4.39 27.76
N HIS A 112 8.70 -5.20 26.79
CA HIS A 112 9.29 -5.23 25.46
C HIS A 112 8.25 -5.26 24.33
N LYS A 113 8.54 -4.55 23.23
CA LYS A 113 7.67 -4.55 22.04
C LYS A 113 7.43 -5.94 21.45
N ASN A 114 8.38 -6.85 21.65
CA ASN A 114 8.31 -8.23 21.16
C ASN A 114 7.26 -9.06 21.90
N GLU A 115 6.76 -8.61 23.05
CA GLU A 115 5.66 -9.28 23.76
C GLU A 115 4.31 -9.05 23.09
N ILE A 116 4.20 -8.02 22.23
CA ILE A 116 3.02 -7.80 21.39
C ILE A 116 3.24 -8.60 20.10
N MET A 117 2.60 -9.76 20.02
CA MET A 117 2.78 -10.71 18.91
C MET A 117 1.63 -10.64 17.91
N SER A 118 1.97 -10.79 16.64
CA SER A 118 1.00 -10.75 15.53
C SER A 118 1.49 -11.59 14.36
N ASP A 119 0.71 -12.59 13.98
CA ASP A 119 1.00 -13.39 12.79
C ASP A 119 0.69 -12.59 11.51
N TYR A 120 -0.26 -11.66 11.54
CA TYR A 120 -0.54 -10.75 10.43
C TYR A 120 0.68 -9.85 10.16
N PHE A 121 1.21 -9.17 11.19
CA PHE A 121 2.37 -8.30 10.99
C PHE A 121 3.66 -9.08 10.71
N PHE A 122 3.75 -10.35 11.13
CA PHE A 122 4.79 -11.25 10.65
C PHE A 122 4.73 -11.41 9.13
N ASP A 123 3.57 -11.69 8.56
CA ASP A 123 3.37 -11.84 7.11
C ASP A 123 3.63 -10.54 6.35
N ILE A 124 3.11 -9.42 6.86
CA ILE A 124 3.37 -8.09 6.28
C ILE A 124 4.87 -7.78 6.25
N ASN A 125 5.62 -8.16 7.28
CA ASN A 125 7.07 -8.02 7.26
C ASN A 125 7.74 -8.92 6.20
N LYS A 126 7.24 -10.13 5.95
CA LYS A 126 7.73 -10.99 4.86
C LYS A 126 7.47 -10.39 3.49
N TYR A 127 6.30 -9.82 3.28
CA TYR A 127 6.02 -9.06 2.07
C TYR A 127 6.92 -7.83 1.93
N ARG A 128 7.11 -7.04 3.00
CA ARG A 128 8.05 -5.91 2.96
C ARG A 128 9.46 -6.35 2.58
N GLN A 129 9.98 -7.42 3.18
CA GLN A 129 11.30 -7.97 2.87
C GLN A 129 11.40 -8.33 1.38
N ALA A 130 10.40 -9.01 0.84
CA ALA A 130 10.35 -9.36 -0.58
C ALA A 130 10.21 -8.13 -1.50
N ILE A 131 9.46 -7.10 -1.12
CA ILE A 131 9.26 -5.88 -1.92
C ILE A 131 10.54 -5.04 -1.98
N LEU A 132 11.21 -4.86 -0.84
CA LEU A 132 12.40 -4.00 -0.73
C LEU A 132 13.69 -4.73 -1.12
N HIS A 133 13.71 -6.06 -1.04
CA HIS A 133 14.89 -6.90 -1.28
C HIS A 133 14.54 -8.09 -2.19
N ALA A 134 15.42 -9.10 -2.26
CA ALA A 134 15.16 -10.41 -2.90
C ALA A 134 14.62 -10.38 -4.35
N GLY A 135 14.87 -9.32 -5.11
CA GLY A 135 14.36 -9.18 -6.48
C GLY A 135 12.82 -9.16 -6.57
N GLY A 136 12.12 -8.80 -5.49
CA GLY A 136 10.66 -8.78 -5.48
C GLY A 136 10.01 -10.10 -5.10
N ARG A 137 10.76 -11.15 -4.71
CA ARG A 137 10.21 -12.51 -4.54
C ARG A 137 10.07 -12.93 -3.08
N LEU A 138 9.00 -13.63 -2.76
CA LEU A 138 8.75 -14.18 -1.42
C LEU A 138 9.69 -15.35 -1.16
N ASP A 139 10.42 -15.34 -0.05
CA ASP A 139 11.40 -16.38 0.30
C ASP A 139 10.95 -17.28 1.46
N THR A 140 9.94 -16.85 2.21
CA THR A 140 9.48 -17.47 3.45
C THR A 140 7.97 -17.62 3.40
N LYS A 141 7.47 -18.77 3.88
CA LYS A 141 6.04 -19.01 3.97
C LYS A 141 5.37 -18.06 4.96
N THR A 142 4.24 -17.49 4.56
CA THR A 142 3.32 -16.73 5.41
C THR A 142 2.49 -17.64 6.32
N LYS A 143 1.93 -17.09 7.38
CA LYS A 143 1.12 -17.80 8.37
C LYS A 143 -0.38 -17.63 8.13
N LEU A 144 -0.82 -16.41 7.85
CA LEU A 144 -2.23 -16.02 7.66
C LEU A 144 -2.50 -15.62 6.21
N LEU A 145 -1.74 -14.69 5.65
CA LEU A 145 -1.95 -14.11 4.33
C LEU A 145 -1.37 -15.02 3.25
N ASN A 146 -2.00 -16.15 2.93
CA ASN A 146 -1.49 -17.14 1.98
C ASN A 146 -1.82 -16.82 0.50
N MET A 147 -1.77 -15.54 0.12
CA MET A 147 -2.15 -15.06 -1.21
C MET A 147 -1.03 -15.09 -2.26
N ILE A 148 0.23 -15.25 -1.83
CA ILE A 148 1.40 -15.31 -2.69
C ILE A 148 2.24 -16.54 -2.28
N GLU A 149 2.64 -17.35 -3.25
CA GLU A 149 3.45 -18.53 -3.00
C GLU A 149 4.94 -18.20 -2.82
N VAL A 150 5.68 -19.06 -2.11
CA VAL A 150 7.13 -18.92 -1.99
C VAL A 150 7.77 -19.07 -3.36
N GLY A 151 8.68 -18.16 -3.68
CA GLY A 151 9.32 -18.03 -4.98
C GLY A 151 8.63 -17.03 -5.88
N ASP A 152 7.34 -16.72 -5.68
CA ASP A 152 6.61 -15.79 -6.53
C ASP A 152 6.91 -14.33 -6.24
N LYS A 153 6.69 -13.48 -7.24
CA LYS A 153 6.87 -12.04 -7.11
C LYS A 153 5.73 -11.47 -6.28
N VAL A 154 6.08 -10.70 -5.26
CA VAL A 154 5.14 -10.00 -4.39
C VAL A 154 4.58 -8.79 -5.13
N GLU A 155 3.42 -8.98 -5.72
CA GLU A 155 2.64 -7.94 -6.40
C GLU A 155 1.17 -8.10 -6.01
N PHE A 156 0.52 -7.00 -5.65
CA PHE A 156 -0.86 -7.01 -5.18
C PHE A 156 -1.82 -6.43 -6.23
N THR A 157 -2.85 -7.21 -6.56
CA THR A 157 -4.04 -6.69 -7.23
C THR A 157 -4.83 -5.78 -6.29
N GLU A 158 -5.81 -5.06 -6.82
CA GLU A 158 -6.74 -4.25 -6.01
C GLU A 158 -7.42 -5.09 -4.92
N SER A 159 -8.00 -6.23 -5.29
CA SER A 159 -8.69 -7.13 -4.34
C SER A 159 -7.78 -7.59 -3.21
N GLN A 160 -6.58 -8.07 -3.55
CA GLN A 160 -5.61 -8.53 -2.56
C GLN A 160 -5.17 -7.41 -1.61
N MET A 161 -5.08 -6.16 -2.10
CA MET A 161 -4.75 -5.03 -1.23
C MET A 161 -5.88 -4.72 -0.25
N PHE A 162 -7.15 -4.84 -0.66
CA PHE A 162 -8.29 -4.70 0.25
C PHE A 162 -8.32 -5.83 1.28
N GLU A 163 -8.08 -7.08 0.88
CA GLU A 163 -7.95 -8.22 1.80
C GLU A 163 -6.85 -7.99 2.85
N ILE A 164 -5.72 -7.38 2.46
CA ILE A 164 -4.65 -6.99 3.40
C ILE A 164 -5.14 -5.96 4.43
N PHE A 165 -5.93 -4.97 4.01
CA PHE A 165 -6.46 -3.96 4.92
C PHE A 165 -7.53 -4.52 5.84
N GLU A 166 -8.47 -5.32 5.32
CA GLU A 166 -9.48 -6.00 6.14
C GLU A 166 -8.83 -6.87 7.22
N ALA A 167 -7.86 -7.70 6.83
CA ALA A 167 -7.08 -8.50 7.78
C ALA A 167 -6.28 -7.64 8.78
N ALA A 168 -5.87 -6.43 8.41
CA ALA A 168 -5.24 -5.49 9.33
C ALA A 168 -6.20 -5.06 10.44
N PHE A 169 -7.44 -4.70 10.07
CA PHE A 169 -8.44 -4.26 11.04
C PHE A 169 -8.91 -5.41 11.94
N ASP A 170 -9.06 -6.61 11.39
CA ASP A 170 -9.32 -7.82 12.19
C ASP A 170 -8.19 -8.07 13.20
N GLU A 171 -6.94 -7.89 12.78
CA GLU A 171 -5.79 -8.01 13.67
C GLU A 171 -5.79 -6.93 14.76
N LEU A 172 -6.13 -5.67 14.44
CA LEU A 172 -6.25 -4.62 15.46
C LEU A 172 -7.34 -4.93 16.48
N ASN A 173 -8.47 -5.51 16.05
CA ASN A 173 -9.53 -5.96 16.96
C ASN A 173 -9.04 -7.06 17.89
N ARG A 174 -8.33 -8.06 17.34
CA ARG A 174 -7.72 -9.14 18.13
C ARG A 174 -6.72 -8.60 19.16
N LEU A 175 -5.86 -7.66 18.76
CA LEU A 175 -4.90 -6.99 19.66
C LEU A 175 -5.61 -6.20 20.77
N ASN A 176 -6.71 -5.52 20.46
CA ASN A 176 -7.51 -4.79 21.43
C ASN A 176 -8.10 -5.75 22.49
N GLU A 177 -8.69 -6.86 22.04
CA GLU A 177 -9.25 -7.89 22.92
C GLU A 177 -8.19 -8.52 23.83
N GLU A 178 -7.03 -8.87 23.26
CA GLU A 178 -5.95 -9.54 24.00
C GLU A 178 -5.25 -8.61 24.99
N TYR A 179 -4.96 -7.36 24.60
CA TYR A 179 -4.03 -6.51 25.35
C TYR A 179 -4.69 -5.29 26.04
N TYR A 180 -5.87 -4.84 25.60
CA TYR A 180 -6.52 -3.64 26.13
C TYR A 180 -7.76 -3.92 27.02
N ALA A 181 -8.11 -5.19 27.24
CA ALA A 181 -9.07 -5.67 28.25
C ALA A 181 -10.28 -4.73 28.50
N GLY A 182 -11.24 -4.69 27.56
CA GLY A 182 -12.63 -4.32 27.89
C GLY A 182 -13.18 -3.00 27.34
N GLN A 183 -12.55 -2.34 26.36
CA GLN A 183 -13.28 -1.34 25.56
C GLN A 183 -13.71 -1.94 24.22
N PRO A 184 -15.03 -2.01 23.93
CA PRO A 184 -15.53 -2.51 22.65
C PRO A 184 -15.27 -1.45 21.57
N THR A 185 -14.02 -1.28 21.20
CA THR A 185 -13.64 -0.54 20.01
C THR A 185 -13.53 -1.55 18.88
N GLN A 186 -14.54 -1.55 18.01
CA GLN A 186 -14.50 -2.32 16.78
C GLN A 186 -13.87 -1.45 15.71
N TYR A 187 -12.64 -1.76 15.35
CA TYR A 187 -11.99 -1.19 14.19
C TYR A 187 -12.54 -1.87 12.94
N SER A 188 -12.90 -1.05 11.96
CA SER A 188 -13.35 -1.50 10.65
C SER A 188 -12.84 -0.55 9.57
N LEU A 189 -12.67 -1.11 8.38
CA LEU A 189 -12.30 -0.34 7.19
C LEU A 189 -13.43 0.62 6.80
N THR A 190 -14.66 0.14 6.83
CA THR A 190 -15.83 0.98 6.69
C THR A 190 -16.02 1.73 7.99
N ASN A 191 -16.03 3.07 7.93
CA ASN A 191 -16.84 3.76 8.93
C ASN A 191 -18.25 3.20 8.70
N GLN A 192 -18.85 2.56 9.70
CA GLN A 192 -20.31 2.65 9.79
C GLN A 192 -20.55 4.16 9.79
N PHE A 193 -20.91 4.73 8.65
CA PHE A 193 -21.53 6.04 8.64
C PHE A 193 -22.74 5.82 9.52
N ALA A 194 -22.65 6.23 10.79
CA ALA A 194 -23.79 6.33 11.66
C ALA A 194 -24.78 7.19 10.87
N GLY A 195 -25.84 6.55 10.39
CA GLY A 195 -26.93 7.22 9.68
C GLY A 195 -27.59 8.26 10.55
#